data_AF-A0A257JD24-F1
#
_entry.id   AF-A0A257JD24-F1
#
_cell.length_a   1.000
_cell.length_b   1.000
_cell.length_c   1.000
_cell.angle_alpha   90.00
_cell.angle_beta   90.00
_cell.angle_gamma   90.00
#
_symmetry.space_group_name_H-M   'P 1'
#
loop_
_entity.id
_entity.type
_entity.pdbx_description
1 polymer ?
#
loop_
_entity_poly.entity_id
_entity_poly.type
_entity_poly.pdbx_seq_one_letter_code
_entity_poly.pdbx_strand_id
1 'polypeptide(L)'
;ASWLCPPRMRSAVVAIYHFARTADDLADEGDAPAIERLASLARYRQALNDALAGHVSSGDWPEVFRPLARAVDQHRLPAPLLHDLLDAFEQDTGNPRYPDRIALLDYCRRSANPIGRLMLHLADVHDDASLAQSDAICSALQLINFWQDPSVDLSRSRHYVPEADARRHGLTLDALAGQQDSANSQALLRDLCLWAAELMQLGAPLACRVSGRLGW
;
A
#
# COMPACT_ATOMS: atom_id res chain seq x y z
N ALA A 1 16.09 -1.56 -0.25
CA ALA A 1 15.66 -0.47 -1.16
C ALA A 1 16.25 0.90 -0.80
N SER A 2 16.17 1.37 0.45
CA SER A 2 16.58 2.75 0.85
C SER A 2 18.02 3.17 0.51
N TRP A 3 18.97 2.24 0.41
CA TRP A 3 20.37 2.53 0.01
C TRP A 3 20.50 3.13 -1.40
N LEU A 4 19.57 2.77 -2.29
CA LEU A 4 19.52 3.28 -3.67
C LEU A 4 19.04 4.74 -3.70
N CYS A 5 18.31 5.20 -2.68
CA CYS A 5 17.86 6.58 -2.60
C CYS A 5 19.03 7.55 -2.39
N PRO A 6 18.91 8.81 -2.86
CA PRO A 6 19.82 9.89 -2.53
C PRO A 6 20.04 10.00 -1.01
N PRO A 7 21.26 10.27 -0.52
CA PRO A 7 21.57 10.34 0.92
C PRO A 7 20.59 11.19 1.73
N ARG A 8 20.15 12.34 1.16
CA ARG A 8 19.21 13.28 1.80
C ARG A 8 17.82 12.69 2.10
N MET A 9 17.42 11.61 1.42
CA MET A 9 16.09 11.00 1.57
C MET A 9 16.11 9.77 2.46
N ARG A 10 17.27 9.15 2.70
CA ARG A 10 17.36 7.79 3.27
C ARG A 10 16.70 7.68 4.64
N SER A 11 16.94 8.65 5.52
CA SER A 11 16.34 8.67 6.86
C SER A 11 14.81 8.77 6.79
N ALA A 12 14.28 9.64 5.93
CA ALA A 12 12.84 9.79 5.73
C ALA A 12 12.21 8.53 5.15
N VAL A 13 12.84 7.92 4.13
CA VAL A 13 12.37 6.66 3.53
C VAL A 13 12.34 5.54 4.56
N VAL A 14 13.37 5.43 5.40
CA VAL A 14 13.42 4.45 6.49
C VAL A 14 12.31 4.71 7.51
N ALA A 15 12.08 5.97 7.90
CA ALA A 15 11.01 6.32 8.84
C ALA A 15 9.61 5.99 8.30
N ILE A 16 9.34 6.32 7.02
CA ILE A 16 8.07 5.98 6.34
C ILE A 16 7.90 4.46 6.25
N TYR A 17 8.96 3.73 5.93
CA TYR A 17 8.93 2.27 5.88
C TYR A 17 8.59 1.66 7.24
N HIS A 18 9.26 2.09 8.32
CA HIS A 18 8.97 1.59 9.66
C HIS A 18 7.54 1.94 10.09
N PHE A 19 7.06 3.14 9.78
CA PHE A 19 5.68 3.53 10.04
C PHE A 19 4.67 2.60 9.34
N ALA A 20 4.80 2.42 8.02
CA ALA A 20 3.89 1.58 7.27
C ALA A 20 3.98 0.11 7.70
N ARG A 21 5.19 -0.40 7.94
CA ARG A 21 5.41 -1.80 8.35
C ARG A 21 4.85 -2.10 9.72
N THR A 22 5.00 -1.18 10.69
CA THR A 22 4.42 -1.36 12.03
C THR A 22 2.89 -1.32 11.97
N ALA A 23 2.29 -0.42 11.18
CA ALA A 23 0.83 -0.41 11.00
C ALA A 23 0.30 -1.69 10.33
N ASP A 24 1.01 -2.18 9.31
CA ASP A 24 0.73 -3.47 8.65
C ASP A 24 0.80 -4.65 9.63
N ASP A 25 1.84 -4.69 10.48
CA ASP A 25 1.95 -5.69 11.55
C ASP A 25 0.75 -5.63 12.50
N LEU A 26 0.34 -4.45 12.96
CA LEU A 26 -0.84 -4.31 13.83
C LEU A 26 -2.15 -4.75 13.15
N ALA A 27 -2.23 -4.63 11.82
CA ALA A 27 -3.38 -5.07 11.03
C ALA A 27 -3.37 -6.58 10.74
N ASP A 28 -2.19 -7.20 10.66
CA ASP A 28 -1.99 -8.63 10.35
C ASP A 28 -1.69 -9.50 11.58
N GLU A 29 -1.50 -8.92 12.78
CA GLU A 29 -0.99 -9.58 13.98
C GLU A 29 -1.85 -10.78 14.47
N GLY A 30 -1.52 -11.97 13.94
CA GLY A 30 -1.83 -13.28 14.51
C GLY A 30 -3.31 -13.63 14.63
N ASP A 31 -3.66 -14.38 15.68
CA ASP A 31 -5.03 -14.81 15.98
C ASP A 31 -5.87 -13.73 16.68
N ALA A 32 -5.38 -12.48 16.71
CA ALA A 32 -6.06 -11.39 17.40
C ALA A 32 -7.41 -11.07 16.72
N PRO A 33 -8.52 -10.98 17.49
CA PRO A 33 -9.81 -10.57 16.95
C PRO A 33 -9.73 -9.22 16.23
N ALA A 34 -10.54 -9.04 15.18
CA ALA A 34 -10.56 -7.79 14.40
C ALA A 34 -10.77 -6.54 15.27
N ILE A 35 -11.57 -6.65 16.34
CA ILE A 35 -11.80 -5.55 17.27
C ILE A 35 -10.53 -5.09 18.02
N GLU A 36 -9.65 -6.02 18.37
CA GLU A 36 -8.39 -5.71 19.05
C GLU A 36 -7.40 -5.07 18.08
N ARG A 37 -7.30 -5.59 16.85
CA ARG A 37 -6.48 -5.00 15.77
C ARG A 37 -6.92 -3.57 15.45
N LEU A 38 -8.24 -3.33 15.34
CA LEU A 38 -8.80 -1.98 15.16
C LEU A 38 -8.48 -1.05 16.35
N ALA A 39 -8.54 -1.54 17.59
CA ALA A 39 -8.19 -0.74 18.75
C ALA A 39 -6.68 -0.37 18.77
N SER A 40 -5.81 -1.30 18.36
CA SER A 40 -4.38 -1.05 18.19
C SER A 40 -4.11 0.00 17.11
N LEU A 41 -4.75 -0.13 15.94
CA LEU A 41 -4.66 0.86 14.86
C LEU A 41 -5.19 2.25 15.27
N ALA A 42 -6.26 2.30 16.07
CA ALA A 42 -6.78 3.57 16.60
C ALA A 42 -5.77 4.25 17.54
N ARG A 43 -5.10 3.50 18.41
CA ARG A 43 -3.99 4.02 19.24
C ARG A 43 -2.82 4.48 18.38
N TYR A 44 -2.49 3.71 17.34
CA TYR A 44 -1.41 4.05 16.40
C TYR A 44 -1.71 5.34 15.64
N ARG A 45 -2.96 5.54 15.22
CA ARG A 45 -3.45 6.78 14.60
C ARG A 45 -3.37 7.97 15.56
N GLN A 46 -3.69 7.77 16.83
CA GLN A 46 -3.54 8.83 17.84
C GLN A 46 -2.05 9.19 18.01
N ALA A 47 -1.16 8.21 18.07
CA ALA A 47 0.27 8.46 18.15
C ALA A 47 0.81 9.20 16.91
N LEU A 48 0.27 8.92 15.71
CA LEU A 48 0.55 9.73 14.51
C LEU A 48 0.10 11.18 14.70
N ASN A 49 -1.14 11.42 15.15
CA ASN A 49 -1.65 12.77 15.38
C ASN A 49 -0.78 13.56 16.37
N ASP A 50 -0.41 12.92 17.48
CA ASP A 50 0.44 13.51 18.51
C ASP A 50 1.83 13.84 17.93
N ALA A 51 2.38 12.95 17.10
CA ALA A 51 3.67 13.15 16.45
C ALA A 51 3.63 14.31 15.44
N LEU A 52 2.56 14.43 14.65
CA LEU A 52 2.32 15.54 13.72
C LEU A 52 2.11 16.87 14.45
N ALA A 53 1.60 16.84 15.68
CA ALA A 53 1.44 18.00 16.56
C ALA A 53 2.71 18.34 17.37
N GLY A 54 3.80 17.57 17.24
CA GLY A 54 5.07 17.80 17.94
C GLY A 54 5.19 17.17 19.33
N HIS A 55 4.25 16.31 19.74
CA HIS A 55 4.17 15.70 21.08
C HIS A 55 4.77 14.28 21.17
N VAL A 56 5.93 14.03 20.57
CA VAL A 56 6.48 12.65 20.38
C VAL A 56 7.11 12.01 21.64
N SER A 57 7.28 12.76 22.72
CA SER A 57 8.18 12.38 23.81
C SER A 57 7.65 11.30 24.76
N SER A 58 6.32 11.10 24.82
CA SER A 58 5.63 10.31 25.85
C SER A 58 4.57 9.33 25.33
N GLY A 59 4.48 9.13 24.00
CA GLY A 59 3.48 8.26 23.37
C GLY A 59 3.95 6.82 23.13
N ASP A 60 3.04 5.99 22.64
CA ASP A 60 3.32 4.64 22.16
C ASP A 60 4.21 4.66 20.89
N TRP A 61 4.99 3.59 20.65
CA TRP A 61 5.93 3.42 19.52
C TRP A 61 6.90 4.60 19.27
N PRO A 62 7.62 5.10 20.30
CA PRO A 62 8.53 6.24 20.15
C PRO A 62 9.65 5.99 19.12
N GLU A 63 10.08 4.74 18.93
CA GLU A 63 11.05 4.33 17.92
C GLU A 63 10.56 4.50 16.48
N VAL A 64 9.24 4.47 16.27
CA VAL A 64 8.63 4.69 14.95
C VAL A 64 8.29 6.16 14.74
N PHE A 65 7.65 6.79 15.73
CA PHE A 65 7.13 8.15 15.58
C PHE A 65 8.20 9.25 15.74
N ARG A 66 9.29 9.05 16.50
CA ARG A 66 10.37 10.06 16.59
C ARG A 66 11.08 10.27 15.26
N PRO A 67 11.52 9.22 14.52
CA PRO A 67 12.06 9.40 13.19
C PRO A 67 11.05 9.98 12.20
N LEU A 68 9.78 9.54 12.27
CA LEU A 68 8.73 10.02 11.38
C LEU A 68 8.45 11.52 11.58
N ALA A 69 8.28 11.98 12.82
CA ALA A 69 8.06 13.39 13.13
C ALA A 69 9.20 14.28 12.62
N ARG A 70 10.45 13.84 12.77
CA ARG A 70 11.61 14.53 12.19
C ARG A 70 11.54 14.60 10.67
N ALA A 71 11.16 13.51 10.01
CA ALA A 71 11.00 13.50 8.57
C ALA A 71 9.85 14.41 8.09
N VAL A 72 8.72 14.43 8.81
CA VAL A 72 7.59 15.32 8.56
C VAL A 72 8.01 16.78 8.67
N ASP A 73 8.70 17.16 9.76
CA ASP A 73 9.17 18.54 9.96
C ASP A 73 10.20 18.94 8.89
N GLN A 74 11.23 18.12 8.68
CA GLN A 74 12.32 18.41 7.75
C GLN A 74 11.87 18.50 6.28
N HIS A 75 10.95 17.63 5.86
CA HIS A 75 10.53 17.53 4.47
C HIS A 75 9.13 18.08 4.21
N ARG A 76 8.42 18.55 5.24
CA ARG A 76 7.02 19.00 5.17
C ARG A 76 6.13 17.94 4.52
N LEU A 77 6.29 16.68 4.96
CA LEU A 77 5.55 15.56 4.38
C LEU A 77 4.03 15.80 4.47
N PRO A 78 3.26 15.49 3.41
CA PRO A 78 1.81 15.65 3.42
C PRO A 78 1.16 14.64 4.38
N ALA A 79 0.75 15.12 5.56
CA ALA A 79 0.08 14.31 6.57
C ALA A 79 -1.11 13.48 6.06
N PRO A 80 -1.97 13.96 5.13
CA PRO A 80 -3.08 13.16 4.61
C PRO A 80 -2.64 11.81 4.02
N LEU A 81 -1.47 11.75 3.37
CA LEU A 81 -0.94 10.51 2.80
C LEU A 81 -0.57 9.46 3.87
N LEU A 82 -0.17 9.90 5.07
CA LEU A 82 0.11 9.00 6.18
C LEU A 82 -1.20 8.45 6.78
N HIS A 83 -2.25 9.26 6.81
CA HIS A 83 -3.58 8.83 7.25
C HIS A 83 -4.24 7.87 6.25
N ASP A 84 -4.09 8.12 4.94
CA ASP A 84 -4.60 7.22 3.90
C ASP A 84 -4.08 5.78 4.08
N LEU A 85 -2.79 5.62 4.45
CA LEU A 85 -2.21 4.31 4.74
C LEU A 85 -2.91 3.63 5.92
N LEU A 86 -3.17 4.36 7.02
CA LEU A 86 -3.89 3.82 8.17
C LEU A 86 -5.34 3.46 7.83
N ASP A 87 -6.01 4.24 6.99
CA ASP A 87 -7.38 3.93 6.53
C ASP A 87 -7.41 2.61 5.75
N ALA A 88 -6.38 2.33 4.96
CA ALA A 88 -6.26 1.06 4.25
C ALA A 88 -6.02 -0.11 5.21
N PHE A 89 -5.13 0.04 6.19
CA PHE A 89 -4.86 -1.00 7.20
C PHE A 89 -6.11 -1.31 8.03
N GLU A 90 -6.85 -0.29 8.47
CA GLU A 90 -8.12 -0.46 9.18
C GLU A 90 -9.16 -1.19 8.33
N GLN A 91 -9.32 -0.80 7.07
CA GLN A 91 -10.22 -1.49 6.13
C GLN A 91 -9.85 -2.98 6.00
N ASP A 92 -8.55 -3.28 5.92
CA ASP A 92 -8.07 -4.63 5.65
C ASP A 92 -8.28 -5.59 6.85
N THR A 93 -8.40 -5.07 8.07
CA THR A 93 -8.76 -5.88 9.26
C THR A 93 -10.09 -6.62 9.10
N GLY A 94 -11.00 -6.08 8.28
CA GLY A 94 -12.32 -6.63 8.00
C GLY A 94 -12.37 -7.64 6.85
N ASN A 95 -11.24 -7.97 6.22
CA ASN A 95 -11.17 -8.87 5.06
C ASN A 95 -12.21 -8.52 3.97
N PRO A 96 -12.19 -7.29 3.44
CA PRO A 96 -13.20 -6.83 2.49
C PRO A 96 -13.16 -7.66 1.20
N ARG A 97 -14.30 -7.71 0.52
CA ARG A 97 -14.43 -8.25 -0.84
C ARG A 97 -14.62 -7.09 -1.82
N TYR A 98 -13.98 -7.19 -2.99
CA TYR A 98 -14.02 -6.13 -3.99
C TYR A 98 -14.98 -6.51 -5.13
N PRO A 99 -16.07 -5.74 -5.36
CA PRO A 99 -17.04 -6.09 -6.39
C PRO A 99 -16.45 -5.99 -7.81
N ASP A 100 -15.54 -5.06 -8.03
CA ASP A 100 -14.91 -4.77 -9.32
C ASP A 100 -13.52 -4.13 -9.16
N ARG A 101 -12.86 -3.89 -10.31
CA ARG A 101 -11.53 -3.26 -10.37
C ARG A 101 -11.52 -1.82 -9.85
N ILE A 102 -12.62 -1.09 -9.94
CA ILE A 102 -12.70 0.30 -9.46
C ILE A 102 -12.60 0.31 -7.94
N ALA A 103 -13.34 -0.57 -7.27
CA ALA A 103 -13.27 -0.72 -5.82
C ALA A 103 -11.88 -1.16 -5.35
N LEU A 104 -11.23 -2.09 -6.06
CA LEU A 104 -9.86 -2.51 -5.73
C LEU A 104 -8.85 -1.37 -5.94
N LEU A 105 -9.00 -0.56 -6.99
CA LEU A 105 -8.13 0.60 -7.19
C LEU A 105 -8.37 1.73 -6.18
N ASP A 106 -9.60 1.93 -5.67
CA ASP A 106 -9.82 2.85 -4.54
C ASP A 106 -9.11 2.36 -3.27
N TYR A 107 -9.04 1.06 -3.05
CA TYR A 107 -8.20 0.52 -1.98
C TYR A 107 -6.72 0.83 -2.25
N CYS A 108 -6.19 0.58 -3.46
CA CYS A 108 -4.81 0.92 -3.83
C CYS A 108 -4.48 2.42 -3.68
N ARG A 109 -5.47 3.30 -3.90
CA ARG A 109 -5.36 4.75 -3.69
C ARG A 109 -4.96 5.10 -2.25
N ARG A 110 -5.30 4.24 -1.29
CA ARG A 110 -4.99 4.39 0.14
C ARG A 110 -3.85 3.47 0.61
N SER A 111 -3.75 2.24 0.08
CA SER A 111 -2.78 1.25 0.54
C SER A 111 -1.40 1.34 -0.10
N ALA A 112 -1.30 1.84 -1.34
CA ALA A 112 -0.06 1.81 -2.11
C ALA A 112 0.34 3.18 -2.67
N ASN A 113 -0.59 3.89 -3.28
CA ASN A 113 -0.33 5.18 -3.94
C ASN A 113 0.28 6.24 -3.00
N PRO A 114 -0.09 6.33 -1.70
CA PRO A 114 0.51 7.31 -0.80
C PRO A 114 2.02 7.14 -0.66
N ILE A 115 2.55 5.90 -0.74
CA ILE A 115 3.99 5.65 -0.69
C ILE A 115 4.70 6.31 -1.87
N GLY A 116 4.22 6.10 -3.10
CA GLY A 116 4.81 6.70 -4.29
C GLY A 116 4.78 8.22 -4.27
N ARG A 117 3.66 8.80 -3.84
CA ARG A 117 3.50 10.25 -3.68
C ARG A 117 4.42 10.83 -2.61
N LEU A 118 4.62 10.15 -1.48
CA LEU A 118 5.62 10.53 -0.46
C LEU A 118 7.05 10.49 -1.03
N MET A 119 7.36 9.48 -1.84
CA MET A 119 8.67 9.37 -2.50
C MET A 119 8.91 10.52 -3.50
N LEU A 120 7.90 10.89 -4.30
CA LEU A 120 7.98 12.05 -5.20
C LEU A 120 8.09 13.37 -4.44
N HIS A 121 7.35 13.52 -3.33
CA HIS A 121 7.47 14.70 -2.46
C HIS A 121 8.89 14.86 -1.92
N LEU A 122 9.51 13.78 -1.44
CA LEU A 122 10.91 13.78 -1.00
C LEU A 122 11.89 14.12 -2.13
N ALA A 123 11.54 13.75 -3.36
CA ALA A 123 12.29 14.06 -4.57
C ALA A 123 12.07 15.50 -5.07
N ASP A 124 11.12 16.24 -4.50
CA ASP A 124 10.66 17.57 -4.93
C ASP A 124 9.98 17.56 -6.32
N VAL A 125 9.18 16.52 -6.58
CA VAL A 125 8.41 16.34 -7.82
C VAL A 125 6.92 16.40 -7.49
N HIS A 126 6.22 17.36 -8.08
CA HIS A 126 4.83 17.69 -7.71
C HIS A 126 3.86 17.81 -8.89
N ASP A 127 4.32 17.60 -10.13
CA ASP A 127 3.46 17.74 -11.30
C ASP A 127 2.44 16.59 -11.42
N ASP A 128 1.23 16.93 -11.89
CA ASP A 128 0.10 15.99 -11.96
C ASP A 128 0.42 14.74 -12.81
N ALA A 129 1.22 14.89 -13.86
CA ALA A 129 1.58 13.77 -14.72
C ALA A 129 2.48 12.78 -13.98
N SER A 130 3.50 13.27 -13.27
CA SER A 130 4.36 12.41 -12.44
C SER A 130 3.58 11.74 -11.30
N LEU A 131 2.66 12.46 -10.65
CA LEU A 131 1.80 11.89 -9.60
C LEU A 131 0.91 10.77 -10.15
N ALA A 132 0.23 10.99 -11.28
CA ALA A 132 -0.61 9.97 -11.91
C ALA A 132 0.19 8.74 -12.35
N GLN A 133 1.41 8.94 -12.87
CA GLN A 133 2.28 7.84 -13.25
C GLN A 133 2.81 7.06 -12.03
N SER A 134 3.14 7.76 -10.94
CA SER A 134 3.52 7.11 -9.68
C SER A 134 2.38 6.27 -9.12
N ASP A 135 1.15 6.80 -9.14
CA ASP A 135 -0.03 6.05 -8.70
C ASP A 135 -0.23 4.77 -9.53
N ALA A 136 -0.04 4.85 -10.85
CA ALA A 136 -0.13 3.70 -11.74
C ALA A 136 0.93 2.63 -11.40
N ILE A 137 2.19 3.03 -11.14
CA ILE A 137 3.26 2.11 -10.69
C ILE A 137 2.90 1.49 -9.35
N CYS A 138 2.51 2.30 -8.36
CA CYS A 138 2.20 1.81 -7.01
C CYS A 138 1.02 0.84 -7.02
N SER A 139 -0.05 1.16 -7.76
CA SER A 139 -1.18 0.26 -7.95
C SER A 139 -0.74 -1.02 -8.66
N ALA A 140 0.05 -0.95 -9.73
CA ALA A 140 0.58 -2.13 -10.42
C ALA A 140 1.39 -3.05 -9.50
N LEU A 141 2.30 -2.49 -8.69
CA LEU A 141 3.10 -3.25 -7.72
C LEU A 141 2.23 -3.92 -6.66
N GLN A 142 1.20 -3.22 -6.18
CA GLN A 142 0.25 -3.79 -5.22
C GLN A 142 -0.53 -4.96 -5.82
N LEU A 143 -1.01 -4.81 -7.06
CA LEU A 143 -1.69 -5.89 -7.77
C LEU A 143 -0.74 -7.09 -7.97
N ILE A 144 0.51 -6.86 -8.36
CA ILE A 144 1.52 -7.93 -8.48
C ILE A 144 1.69 -8.67 -7.15
N ASN A 145 1.73 -7.96 -6.01
CA ASN A 145 1.79 -8.59 -4.70
C ASN A 145 0.57 -9.50 -4.42
N PHE A 146 -0.63 -9.12 -4.86
CA PHE A 146 -1.82 -9.96 -4.72
C PHE A 146 -1.78 -11.21 -5.61
N TRP A 147 -1.20 -11.10 -6.80
CA TRP A 147 -1.21 -12.17 -7.79
C TRP A 147 -0.06 -13.17 -7.64
N GLN A 148 1.02 -12.81 -6.94
CA GLN A 148 2.21 -13.65 -6.84
C GLN A 148 1.94 -14.99 -6.11
N ASP A 149 1.11 -14.95 -5.08
CA ASP A 149 0.75 -16.12 -4.29
C ASP A 149 -0.63 -15.95 -3.63
N PRO A 150 -1.71 -16.17 -4.40
CA PRO A 150 -3.07 -16.07 -3.89
C PRO A 150 -3.35 -17.08 -2.75
N SER A 151 -2.56 -18.16 -2.65
CA SER A 151 -2.82 -19.23 -1.69
C SER A 151 -2.62 -18.77 -0.24
N VAL A 152 -1.67 -17.85 -0.01
CA VAL A 152 -1.40 -17.27 1.31
C VAL A 152 -2.59 -16.42 1.77
N ASP A 153 -3.04 -15.48 0.94
CA ASP A 153 -4.15 -14.59 1.29
C ASP A 153 -5.48 -15.35 1.44
N LEU A 154 -5.78 -16.26 0.52
CA LEU A 154 -7.01 -17.06 0.57
C LEU A 154 -7.07 -17.95 1.81
N SER A 155 -5.94 -18.47 2.30
CA SER A 155 -5.88 -19.23 3.55
C SER A 155 -6.26 -18.40 4.79
N ARG A 156 -6.10 -17.07 4.70
CA ARG A 156 -6.45 -16.10 5.74
C ARG A 156 -7.80 -15.42 5.50
N SER A 157 -8.60 -15.93 4.56
CA SER A 157 -9.87 -15.34 4.13
C SER A 157 -9.74 -13.91 3.56
N ARG A 158 -8.57 -13.55 3.03
CA ARG A 158 -8.34 -12.29 2.31
C ARG A 158 -8.63 -12.49 0.83
N HIS A 159 -9.43 -11.60 0.23
CA HIS A 159 -9.90 -11.72 -1.14
C HIS A 159 -9.66 -10.43 -1.93
N TYR A 160 -8.56 -10.36 -2.68
CA TYR A 160 -8.23 -9.21 -3.53
C TYR A 160 -8.67 -9.37 -4.98
N VAL A 161 -9.00 -10.59 -5.44
CA VAL A 161 -9.55 -10.81 -6.78
C VAL A 161 -10.91 -10.11 -6.88
N PRO A 162 -11.12 -9.21 -7.86
CA PRO A 162 -12.43 -8.60 -8.08
C PRO A 162 -13.48 -9.65 -8.46
N GLU A 163 -14.65 -9.58 -7.83
CA GLU A 163 -15.71 -10.56 -8.09
C GLU A 163 -16.21 -10.53 -9.54
N ALA A 164 -16.28 -9.34 -10.15
CA ALA A 164 -16.66 -9.19 -11.55
C ALA A 164 -15.70 -9.92 -12.50
N ASP A 165 -14.39 -9.89 -12.21
CA ASP A 165 -13.40 -10.63 -12.98
C ASP A 165 -13.55 -12.13 -12.76
N ALA A 166 -13.67 -12.60 -11.51
CA ALA A 166 -13.92 -14.02 -11.24
C ALA A 166 -15.17 -14.54 -12.00
N ARG A 167 -16.28 -13.80 -11.94
CA ARG A 167 -17.54 -14.15 -12.65
C ARG A 167 -17.36 -14.22 -14.17
N ARG A 168 -16.59 -13.32 -14.77
CA ARG A 168 -16.31 -13.33 -16.23
C ARG A 168 -15.60 -14.60 -16.69
N HIS A 169 -14.83 -15.24 -15.81
CA HIS A 169 -14.17 -16.52 -16.07
C HIS A 169 -14.97 -17.72 -15.55
N GLY A 170 -16.23 -17.53 -15.14
CA GLY A 170 -17.10 -18.60 -14.62
C GLY A 170 -16.68 -19.11 -13.24
N LEU A 171 -16.04 -18.27 -12.44
CA LEU A 171 -15.54 -18.61 -11.10
C LEU A 171 -16.25 -17.80 -10.01
N THR A 172 -16.18 -18.30 -8.78
CA THR A 172 -16.55 -17.59 -7.54
C THR A 172 -15.30 -17.44 -6.67
N LEU A 173 -15.30 -16.48 -5.75
CA LEU A 173 -14.18 -16.30 -4.82
C LEU A 173 -13.96 -17.53 -3.93
N ASP A 174 -15.05 -18.20 -3.53
CA ASP A 174 -14.97 -19.41 -2.71
C ASP A 174 -14.40 -20.60 -3.52
N ALA A 175 -14.67 -20.69 -4.82
CA ALA A 175 -14.06 -21.69 -5.69
C ALA A 175 -12.54 -21.46 -5.86
N LEU A 176 -12.09 -20.19 -5.88
CA LEU A 176 -10.67 -19.85 -5.90
C LEU A 176 -9.98 -20.25 -4.58
N ALA A 177 -10.65 -20.06 -3.44
CA ALA A 177 -10.14 -20.46 -2.12
C ALA A 177 -9.88 -21.98 -2.01
N GLY A 178 -10.63 -22.79 -2.76
CA GLY A 178 -10.41 -24.24 -2.87
C GLY A 178 -9.17 -24.66 -3.67
N GLN A 179 -8.37 -23.72 -4.18
CA GLN A 179 -7.09 -23.94 -4.89
C GLN A 179 -7.16 -24.91 -6.07
N GLN A 180 -8.26 -24.95 -6.80
CA GLN A 180 -8.33 -25.75 -8.03
C GLN A 180 -7.60 -25.02 -9.17
N ASP A 181 -6.40 -25.49 -9.48
CA ASP A 181 -5.72 -25.15 -10.73
C ASP A 181 -6.53 -25.70 -11.91
N SER A 182 -7.09 -24.79 -12.70
CA SER A 182 -8.01 -25.08 -13.79
C SER A 182 -7.74 -24.13 -14.95
N ALA A 183 -8.19 -24.48 -16.15
CA ALA A 183 -8.08 -23.58 -17.31
C ALA A 183 -8.72 -22.19 -17.04
N ASN A 184 -9.83 -22.15 -16.29
CA ASN A 184 -10.52 -20.91 -15.96
C ASN A 184 -9.73 -20.06 -14.95
N SER A 185 -9.14 -20.67 -13.91
CA SER A 185 -8.34 -19.95 -12.91
C SER A 185 -7.02 -19.46 -13.50
N GLN A 186 -6.39 -20.23 -14.39
CA GLN A 186 -5.21 -19.79 -15.15
C GLN A 186 -5.53 -18.63 -16.09
N ALA A 187 -6.69 -18.67 -16.76
CA ALA A 187 -7.14 -17.57 -17.62
C ALA A 187 -7.42 -16.29 -16.81
N LEU A 188 -8.09 -16.40 -15.66
CA LEU A 188 -8.30 -15.28 -14.74
C LEU A 188 -6.98 -14.66 -14.28
N LEU A 189 -6.05 -15.48 -13.79
CA LEU A 189 -4.76 -14.98 -13.31
C LEU A 189 -3.97 -14.27 -14.42
N ARG A 190 -4.01 -14.81 -15.65
CA ARG A 190 -3.40 -14.16 -16.82
C ARG A 190 -4.01 -12.78 -17.08
N ASP A 191 -5.33 -12.65 -17.06
CA ASP A 191 -6.02 -11.37 -17.26
C ASP A 191 -5.70 -10.35 -16.16
N LEU A 192 -5.56 -10.79 -14.91
CA LEU A 192 -5.15 -9.94 -13.78
C LEU A 192 -3.68 -9.50 -13.88
N CYS A 193 -2.79 -10.39 -14.32
CA CYS A 193 -1.39 -10.05 -14.60
C CYS A 193 -1.24 -9.07 -15.76
N LEU A 194 -2.04 -9.24 -16.83
CA LEU A 194 -2.08 -8.30 -17.95
C LEU A 194 -2.54 -6.91 -17.49
N TRP A 195 -3.56 -6.85 -16.65
CA TRP A 195 -4.02 -5.59 -16.07
C TRP A 195 -2.94 -4.88 -15.24
N ALA A 196 -2.22 -5.61 -14.38
CA ALA A 196 -1.09 -5.05 -13.64
C ALA A 196 0.04 -4.55 -14.58
N ALA A 197 0.31 -5.29 -15.66
CA ALA A 197 1.29 -4.88 -16.66
C ALA A 197 0.87 -3.60 -17.40
N GLU A 198 -0.41 -3.44 -17.75
CA GLU A 198 -0.94 -2.22 -18.37
C GLU A 198 -0.75 -0.99 -17.46
N LEU A 199 -1.06 -1.11 -16.17
CA LEU A 199 -0.82 -0.05 -15.19
C LEU A 199 0.67 0.29 -15.06
N MET A 200 1.54 -0.73 -15.04
CA MET A 200 2.99 -0.52 -15.03
C MET A 200 3.46 0.25 -16.27
N GLN A 201 2.93 -0.06 -17.46
CA GLN A 201 3.27 0.65 -18.69
C GLN A 201 2.76 2.10 -18.69
N LEU A 202 1.58 2.36 -18.14
CA LEU A 202 1.08 3.72 -17.95
C LEU A 202 2.01 4.55 -17.05
N GLY A 203 2.58 3.92 -16.03
CA GLY A 203 3.49 4.56 -15.09
C GLY A 203 4.95 4.67 -15.56
N ALA A 204 5.40 3.77 -16.45
CA ALA A 204 6.79 3.64 -16.89
C ALA A 204 7.48 4.96 -17.33
N PRO A 205 6.81 5.92 -18.00
CA PRO A 205 7.44 7.18 -18.38
C PRO A 205 7.94 8.04 -17.20
N LEU A 206 7.47 7.79 -15.97
CA LEU A 206 7.92 8.51 -14.76
C LEU A 206 9.43 8.40 -14.59
N ALA A 207 10.00 7.24 -14.91
CA ALA A 207 11.42 6.98 -14.71
C ALA A 207 12.32 7.89 -15.57
N CYS A 208 11.79 8.49 -16.64
CA CYS A 208 12.48 9.49 -17.46
C CYS A 208 12.23 10.94 -17.01
N ARG A 209 11.33 11.16 -16.04
CA ARG A 209 10.95 12.50 -15.53
C ARG A 209 11.60 12.83 -14.20
N VAL A 210 11.86 11.82 -13.38
CA VAL A 210 12.59 11.98 -12.12
C VAL A 210 14.09 11.94 -12.38
N SER A 211 14.87 12.74 -11.65
CA SER A 211 16.31 12.90 -11.90
C SER A 211 17.18 12.12 -10.92
N GLY A 212 18.45 11.92 -11.30
CA GLY A 212 19.47 11.32 -10.45
C GLY A 212 19.18 9.85 -10.16
N ARG A 213 19.41 9.40 -8.92
CA ARG A 213 19.29 7.98 -8.54
C ARG A 213 17.85 7.43 -8.50
N LEU A 214 16.85 8.27 -8.78
CA LEU A 214 15.44 7.88 -8.82
C LEU A 214 14.94 7.60 -10.25
N GLY A 215 15.68 8.04 -11.27
CA GLY A 215 15.32 7.90 -12.67
C GLY A 215 16.47 7.36 -13.52
N TRP A 216 16.23 7.32 -14.83
CA TRP A 216 17.21 6.92 -15.84
C TRP A 216 18.11 8.07 -16.28
#